data_AF-A0A9D1S131-F1
#
_entry.id   AF-A0A9D1S131-F1
#
_cell.length_a   1.000
_cell.length_b   1.000
_cell.length_c   1.000
_cell.angle_alpha   90.00
_cell.angle_beta   90.00
_cell.angle_gamma   90.00
#
_symmetry.space_group_name_H-M   'P 1'
#
loop_
_entity.id
_entity.type
_entity.pdbx_description
1 polymer ?
#
loop_
_entity_poly.entity_id
_entity_poly.type
_entity_poly.pdbx_seq_one_letter_code
_entity_poly.pdbx_strand_id
1 'polypeptide(L)' 'RERFLRLGVDPEKPVASYCGSGINGAHSTFALELAGFDAVLYPGSFSQWSNHPDRPVVTGSQPG' A
#
# COMPACT_ATOMS: atom_id res chain seq x y z
N ARG A 1 13.90 3.59 -6.59
CA ARG A 1 13.07 3.89 -7.79
C ARG A 1 12.82 2.67 -8.67
N GLU A 2 13.83 2.09 -9.32
CA GLU A 2 13.65 0.95 -10.25
C GLU A 2 12.93 -0.26 -9.67
N ARG A 3 13.20 -0.59 -8.39
CA ARG A 3 12.50 -1.68 -7.69
C ARG A 3 10.99 -1.44 -7.66
N PHE A 4 10.53 -0.22 -7.43
CA PHE A 4 9.11 0.12 -7.40
C PHE A 4 8.50 0.07 -8.80
N LEU A 5 9.21 0.54 -9.83
CA LEU A 5 8.76 0.40 -11.23
C LEU A 5 8.58 -1.07 -11.63
N ARG A 6 9.53 -1.95 -11.25
CA ARG A 6 9.41 -3.40 -11.50
C ARG A 6 8.26 -4.06 -10.74
N LEU A 7 7.83 -3.48 -9.62
CA LEU A 7 6.65 -3.92 -8.86
C LEU A 7 5.34 -3.34 -9.43
N GLY A 8 5.40 -2.55 -10.50
CA GLY A 8 4.23 -1.99 -11.18
C GLY A 8 3.76 -0.64 -10.64
N VAL A 9 4.58 0.05 -9.83
CA VAL A 9 4.24 1.42 -9.42
C VAL A 9 4.29 2.35 -10.62
N ASP A 10 3.15 2.97 -10.93
CA ASP A 10 3.00 3.94 -11.99
C ASP A 10 3.41 5.34 -11.49
N PRO A 11 4.48 5.94 -12.03
CA PRO A 11 4.95 7.26 -11.59
C PRO A 11 4.01 8.40 -11.96
N GLU A 12 3.02 8.18 -12.83
CA GLU A 12 2.04 9.21 -13.23
C GLU A 12 0.79 9.20 -12.35
N LYS A 13 0.70 8.28 -11.37
CA LYS A 13 -0.46 8.15 -10.49
C LYS A 13 -0.06 8.30 -9.01
N PRO A 14 -0.94 8.86 -8.17
CA PRO A 14 -0.75 8.84 -6.73
C PRO A 14 -0.60 7.42 -6.21
N VAL A 15 0.37 7.19 -5.34
CA VAL A 15 0.67 5.87 -4.78
C VAL A 15 0.18 5.81 -3.34
N ALA A 16 -0.75 4.91 -3.04
CA ALA A 16 -1.13 4.63 -1.64
C ALA A 16 -0.43 3.35 -1.16
N SER A 17 0.10 3.37 0.07
CA SER A 17 0.63 2.16 0.72
C SER A 17 -0.13 1.82 2.00
N TYR A 18 -0.17 0.54 2.34
CA TYR A 18 -0.83 0.01 3.52
C TYR A 18 -0.17 -1.31 3.95
N CYS A 19 -0.48 -1.77 5.16
CA CYS A 19 -0.09 -3.12 5.61
C CYS A 19 -1.20 -3.71 6.50
N GLY A 20 -0.86 -4.36 7.61
CA GLY A 20 -1.82 -4.77 8.63
C GLY A 20 -2.36 -3.57 9.42
N SER A 21 -1.46 -2.82 10.06
CA SER A 21 -1.76 -1.75 11.03
C SER A 21 -1.03 -0.43 10.76
N GLY A 22 -0.57 -0.21 9.53
CA GLY A 22 0.08 1.02 9.09
C GLY A 22 1.58 1.14 9.36
N ILE A 23 2.15 0.38 10.29
CA ILE A 23 3.58 0.50 10.69
C ILE A 23 4.52 0.25 9.49
N ASN A 24 4.49 -0.95 8.91
CA ASN A 24 5.30 -1.25 7.72
C ASN A 24 4.93 -0.38 6.52
N GLY A 25 3.66 0.02 6.39
CA GLY A 25 3.20 0.94 5.35
C GLY A 25 3.89 2.31 5.45
N ALA A 26 4.12 2.82 6.66
CA ALA A 26 4.84 4.09 6.85
C ALA A 26 6.27 4.02 6.29
N HIS A 27 6.98 2.91 6.54
CA HIS A 27 8.32 2.70 5.97
C HIS A 27 8.28 2.61 4.44
N SER A 28 7.30 1.91 3.87
CA SER A 28 7.13 1.84 2.41
C SER A 28 6.80 3.20 1.79
N THR A 29 5.94 3.99 2.44
CA THR A 29 5.61 5.36 2.01
C THR A 29 6.86 6.23 1.98
N PHE A 30 7.64 6.22 3.06
CA PHE A 30 8.90 6.97 3.10
C PHE A 30 9.89 6.54 2.02
N ALA A 31 10.01 5.23 1.75
CA ALA A 31 10.87 4.73 0.70
C ALA A 31 10.39 5.12 -0.71
N LEU A 32 9.08 5.21 -0.94
CA LEU A 32 8.48 5.68 -2.19
C LEU A 32 8.78 7.17 -2.42
N GLU A 33 8.56 8.00 -1.41
CA GLU A 33 8.90 9.44 -1.43
C GLU A 33 10.38 9.67 -1.72
N LEU A 34 11.27 8.96 -0.99
CA LEU A 34 12.72 9.02 -1.23
C LEU A 34 13.10 8.57 -2.65
N ALA A 35 12.30 7.69 -3.24
CA ALA A 35 12.49 7.21 -4.61
C ALA A 35 11.87 8.13 -5.68
N GLY A 36 11.24 9.25 -5.28
CA GLY A 36 10.67 10.27 -6.16
C GLY A 36 9.24 9.97 -6.63
N PHE A 37 8.46 9.23 -5.85
CA PHE A 37 7.02 9.02 -6.09
C PHE A 37 6.20 9.84 -5.11
N ASP A 38 5.09 10.40 -5.59
CA ASP A 38 4.06 11.02 -4.74
C ASP A 38 3.27 9.91 -4.02
N ALA A 39 3.54 9.73 -2.73
CA ALA A 39 3.07 8.60 -1.95
C ALA A 39 2.37 8.98 -0.65
N VAL A 40 1.24 8.34 -0.40
CA VAL A 40 0.45 8.53 0.82
C VAL A 40 0.28 7.21 1.57
N LEU A 41 0.35 7.30 2.90
CA LEU A 41 0.01 6.17 3.77
C LEU A 41 -1.52 6.13 3.96
N TYR A 42 -2.12 4.95 3.82
CA TYR A 42 -3.44 4.65 4.40
C TYR A 42 -3.25 4.11 5.84
N PRO A 43 -3.38 4.94 6.89
CA PRO A 43 -2.88 4.58 8.22
C PRO A 43 -3.68 3.45 8.86
N GLY A 44 -5.00 3.45 8.66
CA GLY A 44 -5.87 2.41 9.21
C GLY A 44 -5.63 1.03 8.59
N SER A 45 -5.09 0.97 7.36
CA SER A 45 -4.59 -0.26 6.74
C SER A 45 -5.63 -1.39 6.71
N PHE A 46 -5.19 -2.65 6.62
CA PHE A 46 -6.12 -3.79 6.59
C PHE A 46 -7.01 -3.84 7.83
N SER A 47 -6.51 -3.50 9.02
CA SER A 47 -7.31 -3.47 10.25
C SER A 47 -8.53 -2.55 10.14
N GLN A 48 -8.38 -1.34 9.57
CA GLN A 48 -9.52 -0.45 9.34
C GLN A 48 -10.40 -0.97 8.20
N TRP A 49 -9.84 -1.57 7.15
CA TRP A 49 -10.62 -2.13 6.05
C TRP A 49 -11.53 -3.27 6.51
N SER A 50 -10.97 -4.26 7.21
CA SER A 50 -11.68 -5.47 7.65
C SER A 50 -12.67 -5.23 8.78
N ASN A 51 -12.58 -4.10 9.49
CA ASN A 51 -13.57 -3.68 10.49
C ASN A 51 -14.92 -3.26 9.88
N HIS A 52 -15.03 -3.21 8.54
CA HIS A 52 -16.28 -3.01 7.82
C HIS A 52 -16.71 -4.32 7.14
N PRO A 53 -17.70 -5.06 7.67
CA PRO A 53 -18.06 -6.40 7.19
C PRO A 53 -18.67 -6.40 5.78
N ASP A 54 -19.13 -5.25 5.30
CA ASP A 54 -19.65 -5.03 3.95
C ASP A 54 -18.56 -4.88 2.89
N ARG A 55 -17.29 -4.69 3.29
CA ARG A 55 -16.18 -4.53 2.34
C ARG A 55 -15.65 -5.89 1.87
N PRO A 56 -15.32 -6.02 0.57
CA PRO A 56 -14.77 -7.25 0.04
C PRO A 56 -13.38 -7.53 0.63
N VAL A 57 -13.13 -8.79 0.96
CA VAL A 57 -11.82 -9.31 1.40
C VAL A 57 -11.55 -10.59 0.63
N VAL A 58 -10.35 -10.68 0.04
CA VAL A 58 -9.87 -11.89 -0.64
C VAL A 58 -8.95 -12.66 0.29
N THR A 59 -9.09 -13.98 0.34
CA THR A 59 -8.26 -14.89 1.15
C THR A 59 -7.70 -16.02 0.28
N GLY A 60 -6.69 -16.75 0.78
CA GLY A 60 -6.06 -17.86 0.07
C GLY A 60 -4.56 -17.63 -0.19
N SER A 61 -3.91 -18.59 -0.83
CA SER A 61 -2.46 -18.56 -1.08
C SER A 61 -2.05 -17.65 -2.25
N GLN A 62 -3.00 -17.31 -3.13
CA GLN A 62 -2.80 -16.38 -4.25
C GLN A 62 -4.00 -15.44 -4.40
N PRO A 63 -4.10 -14.42 -3.54
CA PRO A 63 -5.17 -13.43 -3.61
C PRO A 63 -4.88 -12.40 -4.71
N GLY A 64 -4.87 -12.82 -5.98
CA GLY A 64 -4.78 -11.95 -7.17
C GLY A 64 -3.41 -11.34 -7.47
#